data_AF-A0A915JWU2-F1
#
_entry.id   AF-A0A915JWU2-F1
#
_cell.length_a   1.000
_cell.length_b   1.000
_cell.length_c   1.000
_cell.angle_alpha   90.00
_cell.angle_beta   90.00
_cell.angle_gamma   90.00
#
_symmetry.space_group_name_H-M   'P 1'
#
loop_
_entity.id
_entity.type
_entity.pdbx_description
1 polymer ?
#
loop_
_entity_poly.entity_id
_entity_poly.type
_entity_poly.pdbx_seq_one_letter_code
_entity_poly.pdbx_strand_id
1 'polypeptide(L)'
;METWPKINFNFQAEISKLKDQLNESCRREKELDDHIKSTLSENADLPKQLDLIFSRVKSRLAVAESDSKQLDALLNLTSSLADNVSGQVRELDLCKSRVVECLQRVEDALDLRFCTEGVRSAMANEDYEQAASHVHRFLSLDNSVVGLRNLSLLSDDEKDQEHPVESLEHQLAVMKKATDDLKQILAAKFDEALQGRDVASMERFFKLFPFLGQHDLGLKKFGAYLKSQIADAVS
;
A
#
# COMPACT_ATOMS: atom_id res chain seq x y z
N MET A 1 -25.99 103.99 67.49
CA MET A 1 -24.58 103.79 67.90
C MET A 1 -24.25 102.34 67.62
N GLU A 2 -23.49 102.10 66.56
CA GLU A 2 -23.18 100.78 66.02
C GLU A 2 -21.72 100.42 66.36
N THR A 3 -21.43 99.11 66.45
CA THR A 3 -20.12 98.42 66.50
C THR A 3 -19.35 98.48 67.84
N TRP A 4 -18.78 97.40 68.41
CA TRP A 4 -18.11 96.22 67.84
C TRP A 4 -18.28 94.96 68.71
N PRO A 5 -18.35 93.74 68.14
CA PRO A 5 -18.20 92.51 68.91
C PRO A 5 -16.74 92.32 69.32
N LYS A 6 -16.47 92.24 70.63
CA LYS A 6 -15.15 91.83 71.14
C LYS A 6 -14.94 90.37 70.78
N ILE A 7 -14.27 90.13 69.66
CA ILE A 7 -13.75 88.83 69.29
C ILE A 7 -12.63 88.50 70.29
N ASN A 8 -12.97 87.70 71.30
CA ASN A 8 -11.99 87.15 72.25
C ASN A 8 -11.32 85.94 71.58
N PHE A 9 -10.30 86.19 70.76
CA PHE A 9 -9.46 85.12 70.21
C PHE A 9 -8.53 84.61 71.32
N ASN A 10 -8.81 83.41 71.83
CA ASN A 10 -8.02 82.78 72.88
C ASN A 10 -6.81 82.06 72.26
N PHE A 11 -5.75 82.83 72.00
CA PHE A 11 -4.49 82.34 71.43
C PHE A 11 -3.88 81.16 72.21
N GLN A 12 -4.03 81.12 73.54
CA GLN A 12 -3.50 80.05 74.39
C GLN A 12 -4.18 78.70 74.10
N ALA A 13 -5.50 78.71 73.91
CA ALA A 13 -6.27 77.51 73.60
C ALA A 13 -5.96 76.98 72.18
N GLU A 14 -5.75 77.89 71.23
CA GLU A 14 -5.41 77.53 69.85
C GLU A 14 -3.98 76.98 69.72
N ILE A 15 -3.02 77.56 70.47
CA ILE A 15 -1.65 77.03 70.58
C ILE A 15 -1.63 75.64 71.23
N SER A 16 -2.43 75.40 72.28
CA SER A 16 -2.55 74.07 72.89
C SER A 16 -3.11 73.05 71.90
N LYS A 17 -4.17 73.42 71.17
CA LYS A 17 -4.78 72.57 70.14
C LYS A 17 -3.79 72.24 69.01
N LEU A 18 -3.03 73.22 68.53
CA LEU A 18 -1.99 73.01 67.53
C LEU A 18 -0.87 72.10 68.04
N LYS A 19 -0.47 72.23 69.32
CA LYS A 19 0.52 71.36 69.94
C LYS A 19 0.03 69.92 70.06
N ASP A 20 -1.24 69.72 70.42
CA ASP A 20 -1.84 68.39 70.50
C ASP A 20 -1.97 67.75 69.12
N GLN A 21 -2.35 68.52 68.09
CA GLN A 21 -2.37 68.07 66.70
C GLN A 21 -0.96 67.71 66.19
N LEU A 22 0.05 68.51 66.53
CA LEU A 22 1.45 68.21 66.17
C LEU A 22 1.95 66.94 66.86
N ASN A 23 1.62 66.75 68.14
CA ASN A 23 1.98 65.53 68.87
C ASN A 23 1.30 64.29 68.30
N GLU A 24 0.01 64.39 67.94
CA GLU A 24 -0.72 63.28 67.31
C GLU A 24 -0.19 62.97 65.90
N SER A 25 0.20 63.99 65.13
CA SER A 25 0.85 63.80 63.83
C SER A 25 2.22 63.13 64.01
N CYS A 26 3.03 63.58 64.97
CA CYS A 26 4.34 62.99 65.26
C CYS A 26 4.22 61.55 65.76
N ARG A 27 3.16 61.21 66.51
CA ARG A 27 2.86 59.84 66.92
C ARG A 27 2.50 58.96 65.72
N ARG A 28 1.61 59.44 64.85
CA ARG A 28 1.25 58.73 63.61
C ARG A 28 2.45 58.52 62.69
N GLU A 29 3.31 59.52 62.55
CA GLU A 29 4.53 59.40 61.76
C GLU A 29 5.43 58.29 62.30
N LYS A 30 5.65 58.22 63.62
CA LYS A 30 6.43 57.13 64.24
C LYS A 30 5.78 55.76 64.04
N GLU A 31 4.46 55.64 64.26
CA GLU A 31 3.73 54.39 64.05
C GLU A 31 3.83 53.92 62.58
N LEU A 32 3.73 54.85 61.62
CA LEU A 32 3.89 54.55 60.20
C LEU A 32 5.33 54.13 59.87
N ASP A 33 6.31 54.82 60.43
CA ASP A 33 7.73 54.51 60.23
C ASP A 33 8.09 53.11 60.78
N ASP A 34 7.52 52.74 61.91
CA ASP A 34 7.69 51.42 62.52
C ASP A 34 6.98 50.33 61.71
N HIS A 35 5.77 50.61 61.19
CA HIS A 35 5.08 49.70 60.28
C HIS A 35 5.87 49.49 58.98
N ILE A 36 6.40 50.55 58.37
CA ILE A 36 7.23 50.45 57.15
C ILE A 36 8.48 49.62 57.43
N LYS A 37 9.15 49.83 58.57
CA LYS A 37 10.33 49.05 58.97
C LYS A 37 9.99 47.58 59.17
N SER A 38 8.87 47.27 59.83
CA SER A 38 8.40 45.88 60.02
C SER A 38 8.16 45.21 58.67
N THR A 39 7.34 45.81 57.80
CA THR A 39 7.01 45.26 56.49
C THR A 39 8.25 45.13 55.59
N LEU A 40 9.20 46.08 55.66
CA LEU A 40 10.45 45.99 54.91
C LEU A 40 11.34 44.85 55.44
N SER A 41 11.40 44.66 56.76
CA SER A 41 12.17 43.59 57.38
C SER A 41 11.59 42.20 57.10
N GLU A 42 10.26 42.07 57.13
CA GLU A 42 9.54 40.84 56.79
C GLU A 42 9.78 40.43 55.33
N ASN A 43 9.94 41.41 54.43
CA ASN A 43 10.15 41.17 53.00
C ASN A 43 11.62 41.23 52.56
N ALA A 44 12.57 41.41 53.48
CA ALA A 44 13.99 41.57 53.15
C ALA A 44 14.62 40.33 52.48
N ASP A 45 14.08 39.14 52.74
CA ASP A 45 14.56 37.88 52.18
C ASP A 45 13.85 37.45 50.90
N LEU A 46 12.74 38.10 50.52
CA LEU A 46 11.99 37.79 49.32
C LEU A 46 12.82 37.91 48.03
N PRO A 47 13.66 38.95 47.83
CA PRO A 47 14.54 39.03 46.65
C PRO A 47 15.50 37.85 46.55
N LYS A 48 16.08 37.42 47.68
CA LYS A 48 17.02 36.28 47.70
C LYS A 48 16.32 34.98 47.32
N GLN A 49 15.11 34.75 47.87
CA GLN A 49 14.30 33.57 47.51
C GLN A 49 13.94 33.58 46.03
N LEU A 50 13.59 34.74 45.48
CA LEU A 50 13.28 34.89 44.05
C LEU A 50 14.51 34.60 43.19
N ASP A 51 15.70 35.10 43.55
CA ASP A 51 16.95 34.83 42.84
C ASP A 51 17.33 33.34 42.88
N LEU A 52 17.12 32.67 44.01
CA LEU A 52 17.31 31.23 44.16
C LEU A 52 16.37 30.41 43.26
N ILE A 53 15.09 30.78 43.21
CA ILE A 53 14.12 30.12 42.33
C ILE A 53 14.46 30.40 40.86
N PHE A 54 14.74 31.65 40.52
CA PHE A 54 15.04 32.06 39.15
C PHE A 54 16.30 31.38 38.61
N SER A 55 17.36 31.30 39.41
CA SER A 55 18.59 30.58 39.04
C SER A 55 18.35 29.08 38.85
N ARG A 56 17.54 28.46 39.73
CA ARG A 56 17.16 27.04 39.59
C ARG A 56 16.32 26.80 38.33
N VAL A 57 15.35 27.65 38.06
CA VAL A 57 14.51 27.57 36.85
C VAL A 57 15.35 27.78 35.60
N LYS A 58 16.23 28.78 35.59
CA LYS A 58 17.15 29.05 34.48
C LYS A 58 18.06 27.85 34.18
N SER A 59 18.62 27.23 35.21
CA SER A 59 19.44 26.02 35.06
C SER A 59 18.63 24.86 34.48
N ARG A 60 17.43 24.59 35.00
CA ARG A 60 16.56 23.52 34.47
C ARG A 60 16.10 23.79 33.03
N LEU A 61 15.82 25.05 32.69
CA LEU A 61 15.44 25.44 31.33
C LEU A 61 16.61 25.25 30.36
N ALA A 62 17.83 25.59 30.76
CA ALA A 62 19.02 25.38 29.94
C ALA A 62 19.28 23.89 29.65
N VAL A 63 19.08 23.02 30.65
CA VAL A 63 19.17 21.56 30.47
C VAL A 63 18.07 21.09 29.52
N ALA A 64 16.82 21.50 29.74
CA ALA A 64 15.70 21.11 28.88
C ALA A 64 15.88 21.60 27.42
N GLU A 65 16.43 22.79 27.22
CA GLU A 65 16.76 23.32 25.89
C GLU A 65 17.86 22.48 25.22
N SER A 66 18.90 22.12 25.97
CA SER A 66 19.96 21.23 25.48
C SER A 66 19.41 19.86 25.10
N ASP A 67 18.61 19.24 25.97
CA ASP A 67 17.99 17.93 25.72
C ASP A 67 17.05 17.99 24.50
N SER A 68 16.28 19.07 24.35
CA SER A 68 15.42 19.29 23.19
C SER A 68 16.22 19.40 21.90
N LYS A 69 17.37 20.09 21.90
CA LYS A 69 18.26 20.19 20.73
C LYS A 69 18.89 18.83 20.38
N GLN A 70 19.29 18.07 21.39
CA GLN A 70 19.82 16.71 21.18
C GLN A 70 18.74 15.79 20.60
N LEU A 71 17.52 15.86 21.12
CA LEU A 71 16.40 15.05 20.66
C LEU A 71 15.99 15.42 19.24
N ASP A 72 15.98 16.71 18.90
CA ASP A 72 15.75 17.17 17.52
C ASP A 72 16.81 16.64 16.55
N ALA A 73 18.09 16.70 16.92
CA ALA A 73 19.18 16.12 16.13
C ALA A 73 19.01 14.60 15.94
N LEU A 74 18.66 13.86 17.01
CA LEU A 74 18.42 12.42 16.95
C LEU A 74 17.20 12.05 16.10
N LEU A 75 16.12 12.83 16.19
CA LEU A 75 14.94 12.66 15.34
C LEU A 75 15.27 12.89 13.87
N ASN A 76 16.02 13.94 13.55
CA ASN A 76 16.45 14.23 12.18
C ASN A 76 17.33 13.11 11.60
N LEU A 77 18.28 12.59 12.39
CA LEU A 77 19.11 11.44 12.00
C LEU A 77 18.28 10.18 11.78
N THR A 78 17.33 9.91 12.69
CA THR A 78 16.47 8.73 12.63
C THR A 78 15.50 8.80 11.44
N SER A 79 14.92 9.98 11.18
CA SER A 79 14.08 10.22 10.01
C SER A 79 14.86 10.01 8.72
N SER A 80 16.07 10.58 8.63
CA SER A 80 16.92 10.44 7.44
C SER A 80 17.31 8.98 7.20
N LEU A 81 17.60 8.22 8.27
CA LEU A 81 17.88 6.79 8.17
C LEU A 81 16.64 6.01 7.75
N ALA A 82 15.47 6.29 8.33
CA ALA A 82 14.21 5.65 7.97
C ALA A 82 13.83 5.90 6.52
N ASP A 83 14.02 7.13 6.02
CA ASP A 83 13.77 7.49 4.61
C ASP A 83 14.73 6.75 3.67
N ASN A 84 16.02 6.66 4.02
CA ASN A 84 17.01 5.94 3.22
C ASN A 84 16.70 4.44 3.17
N VAL A 85 16.44 3.83 4.32
CA VAL A 85 16.07 2.41 4.40
C VAL A 85 14.77 2.15 3.64
N SER A 86 13.75 3.00 3.80
CA SER A 86 12.48 2.87 3.08
C SER A 86 12.66 3.02 1.57
N GLY A 87 13.53 3.93 1.14
CA GLY A 87 13.90 4.10 -0.26
C GLY A 87 14.57 2.86 -0.85
N GLN A 88 15.55 2.30 -0.14
CA GLN A 88 16.25 1.07 -0.57
C GLN A 88 15.30 -0.13 -0.63
N VAL A 89 14.41 -0.28 0.37
CA VAL A 89 13.41 -1.35 0.37
C VAL A 89 12.45 -1.20 -0.80
N ARG A 90 12.00 0.03 -1.10
CA ARG A 90 11.11 0.27 -2.24
C ARG A 90 11.78 -0.05 -3.59
N GLU A 91 13.05 0.30 -3.75
CA GLU A 91 13.81 -0.05 -4.95
C GLU A 91 14.00 -1.57 -5.08
N LEU A 92 14.32 -2.23 -3.97
CA LEU A 92 14.44 -3.69 -3.91
C LEU A 92 13.11 -4.38 -4.23
N ASP A 93 12.00 -3.90 -3.69
CA ASP A 93 10.66 -4.45 -3.95
C ASP A 93 10.27 -4.30 -5.42
N LEU A 94 10.62 -3.17 -6.06
CA LEU A 94 10.41 -2.97 -7.48
C LEU A 94 11.25 -3.95 -8.32
N CYS A 95 12.53 -4.12 -7.97
CA CYS A 95 13.40 -5.09 -8.64
C CYS A 95 12.87 -6.53 -8.46
N LYS A 96 12.50 -6.91 -7.24
CA LYS A 96 11.92 -8.21 -6.91
C LYS A 96 10.63 -8.45 -7.68
N SER A 97 9.73 -7.47 -7.74
CA SER A 97 8.48 -7.58 -8.50
C SER A 97 8.75 -7.82 -9.98
N ARG A 98 9.71 -7.11 -10.58
CA ARG A 98 10.12 -7.32 -11.99
C ARG A 98 10.75 -8.69 -12.21
N VAL A 99 11.56 -9.17 -11.27
CA VAL A 99 12.18 -10.51 -11.36
C VAL A 99 11.11 -11.59 -11.28
N VAL A 100 10.17 -11.50 -10.34
CA VAL A 100 9.05 -12.45 -10.23
C VAL A 100 8.22 -12.47 -11.51
N GLU A 101 7.93 -11.31 -12.08
CA GLU A 101 7.19 -11.20 -13.33
C GLU A 101 7.97 -11.80 -14.52
N CYS A 102 9.29 -11.59 -14.59
CA CYS A 102 10.15 -12.22 -15.59
C CYS A 102 10.20 -13.75 -15.43
N LEU A 103 10.30 -14.25 -14.20
CA LEU A 103 10.28 -15.69 -13.92
C LEU A 103 8.96 -16.33 -14.37
N GLN A 104 7.82 -15.71 -14.05
CA GLN A 104 6.52 -16.18 -14.51
C GLN A 104 6.45 -16.22 -16.05
N ARG A 105 6.96 -15.18 -16.74
CA ARG A 105 7.01 -15.15 -18.21
C ARG A 105 7.88 -16.26 -18.79
N VAL A 106 9.03 -16.55 -18.17
CA VAL A 106 9.91 -17.64 -18.60
C VAL A 106 9.23 -18.99 -18.40
N GLU A 107 8.54 -19.19 -17.28
CA GLU A 107 7.75 -20.39 -17.02
C GLU A 107 6.64 -20.57 -18.06
N ASP A 108 5.86 -19.52 -18.35
CA ASP A 108 4.82 -19.53 -19.38
C ASP A 108 5.40 -19.85 -20.78
N ALA A 109 6.57 -19.30 -21.12
CA ALA A 109 7.25 -19.59 -22.39
C ALA A 109 7.75 -21.03 -22.47
N LEU A 110 8.30 -21.58 -21.38
CA LEU A 110 8.72 -22.98 -21.31
C LEU A 110 7.53 -23.93 -21.41
N ASP A 111 6.43 -23.60 -20.73
CA ASP A 111 5.18 -24.36 -20.78
C ASP A 111 4.59 -24.37 -22.18
N LEU A 112 4.61 -23.23 -22.89
CA LEU A 112 4.20 -23.18 -24.29
C LEU A 112 5.06 -24.10 -25.15
N ARG A 113 6.40 -24.05 -25.01
CA ARG A 113 7.31 -24.94 -25.74
C ARG A 113 6.98 -26.41 -25.48
N PHE A 114 6.81 -26.78 -24.22
CA PHE A 114 6.48 -28.15 -23.84
C PHE A 114 5.13 -28.60 -24.41
N CYS A 115 4.11 -27.74 -24.39
CA CYS A 115 2.82 -28.04 -25.00
C CYS A 115 2.93 -28.19 -26.52
N THR A 116 3.68 -27.31 -27.21
CA THR A 116 3.85 -27.39 -28.66
C THR A 116 4.57 -28.67 -29.11
N GLU A 117 5.63 -29.06 -28.39
CA GLU A 117 6.38 -30.28 -28.68
C GLU A 117 5.59 -31.53 -28.30
N GLY A 118 4.91 -31.50 -27.15
CA GLY A 118 4.04 -32.57 -26.68
C GLY A 118 2.89 -32.85 -27.64
N VAL A 119 2.18 -31.82 -28.12
CA VAL A 119 1.14 -31.99 -29.15
C VAL A 119 1.72 -32.57 -30.43
N ARG A 120 2.85 -32.04 -30.92
CA ARG A 120 3.46 -32.55 -32.15
C ARG A 120 3.84 -34.04 -32.05
N SER A 121 4.39 -34.45 -30.91
CA SER A 121 4.76 -35.86 -30.65
C SER A 121 3.51 -36.75 -30.50
N ALA A 122 2.52 -36.31 -29.74
CA ALA A 122 1.27 -37.05 -29.54
C ALA A 122 0.49 -37.24 -30.85
N MET A 123 0.44 -36.21 -31.70
CA MET A 123 -0.16 -36.28 -33.04
C MET A 123 0.59 -37.25 -33.95
N ALA A 124 1.93 -37.34 -33.86
CA ALA A 124 2.72 -38.28 -34.64
C ALA A 124 2.53 -39.74 -34.20
N ASN A 125 2.23 -39.97 -32.91
CA ASN A 125 1.96 -41.29 -32.36
C ASN A 125 0.47 -41.69 -32.40
N GLU A 126 -0.38 -40.87 -33.03
CA GLU A 126 -1.85 -41.03 -33.05
C GLU A 126 -2.51 -41.10 -31.64
N ASP A 127 -1.84 -40.55 -30.62
CA ASP A 127 -2.37 -40.45 -29.25
C ASP A 127 -3.13 -39.14 -29.04
N TYR A 128 -4.39 -39.14 -29.46
CA TYR A 128 -5.26 -37.97 -29.42
C TYR A 128 -5.64 -37.54 -27.99
N GLU A 129 -5.55 -38.42 -26.99
CA GLU A 129 -5.85 -38.07 -25.60
C GLU A 129 -4.74 -37.22 -24.99
N GLN A 130 -3.48 -37.59 -25.21
CA GLN A 130 -2.35 -36.77 -24.79
C GLN A 130 -2.30 -35.44 -25.55
N ALA A 131 -2.57 -35.45 -26.85
CA ALA A 131 -2.64 -34.23 -27.64
C ALA A 131 -3.71 -33.27 -27.09
N ALA A 132 -4.91 -33.77 -26.76
CA ALA A 132 -5.98 -32.98 -26.15
C ALA A 132 -5.60 -32.42 -24.77
N SER A 133 -4.86 -33.18 -23.96
CA SER A 133 -4.36 -32.71 -22.65
C SER A 133 -3.41 -31.52 -22.79
N HIS A 134 -2.44 -31.61 -23.71
CA HIS A 134 -1.50 -30.50 -23.97
C HIS A 134 -2.21 -29.27 -24.56
N VAL A 135 -3.20 -29.45 -25.43
CA VAL A 135 -4.04 -28.36 -25.95
C VAL A 135 -4.86 -27.71 -24.83
N HIS A 136 -5.43 -28.51 -23.93
CA HIS A 136 -6.21 -27.98 -22.80
C HIS A 136 -5.35 -27.13 -21.86
N ARG A 137 -4.12 -27.58 -21.57
CA ARG A 137 -3.15 -26.80 -20.79
C ARG A 137 -2.83 -25.47 -21.48
N PHE A 138 -2.62 -25.49 -22.80
CA PHE A 138 -2.40 -24.29 -23.59
C PHE A 138 -3.59 -23.32 -23.57
N LEU A 139 -4.82 -23.81 -23.70
CA LEU A 139 -6.02 -22.96 -23.59
C LEU A 139 -6.16 -22.32 -22.21
N SER A 140 -5.62 -22.95 -21.16
CA SER A 140 -5.55 -22.39 -19.81
C SER A 140 -4.43 -21.34 -19.67
N LEU A 141 -3.35 -21.48 -20.43
CA LEU A 141 -2.22 -20.52 -20.52
C LEU A 141 -2.55 -19.28 -21.37
N ASP A 142 -3.43 -19.37 -22.38
CA ASP A 142 -3.71 -18.28 -23.33
C ASP A 142 -4.15 -16.95 -22.65
N ASN A 143 -4.71 -17.02 -21.43
CA ASN A 143 -5.04 -15.82 -20.64
C ASN A 143 -3.80 -15.07 -20.09
N SER A 144 -2.67 -15.75 -19.87
CA SER A 144 -1.39 -15.13 -19.47
C SER A 144 -0.50 -14.77 -20.66
N VAL A 145 -0.60 -15.52 -21.77
CA VAL A 145 0.18 -15.32 -23.01
C VAL A 145 -0.14 -13.99 -23.71
N VAL A 146 -1.35 -13.42 -23.53
CA VAL A 146 -1.67 -12.06 -24.00
C VAL A 146 -0.72 -11.01 -23.39
N GLY A 147 -0.27 -11.22 -22.15
CA GLY A 147 0.76 -10.42 -21.47
C GLY A 147 2.20 -10.68 -21.93
N LEU A 148 2.40 -11.68 -22.78
CA LEU A 148 3.68 -12.00 -23.42
C LEU A 148 3.75 -11.37 -24.82
N ARG A 149 2.62 -11.30 -25.52
CA ARG A 149 2.48 -10.63 -26.82
C ARG A 149 2.60 -9.10 -26.73
N ASN A 150 2.12 -8.49 -25.64
CA ASN A 150 2.17 -7.03 -25.47
C ASN A 150 3.61 -6.49 -25.27
N LEU A 151 4.54 -7.30 -24.74
CA LEU A 151 5.93 -6.91 -24.53
C LEU A 151 6.75 -7.07 -25.81
N SER A 152 6.41 -8.05 -26.65
CA SER A 152 6.98 -8.22 -28.00
C SER A 152 6.86 -6.93 -28.83
N LEU A 153 5.72 -6.23 -28.69
CA LEU A 153 5.45 -4.94 -29.35
C LEU A 153 6.16 -3.73 -28.72
N LEU A 154 6.68 -3.87 -27.49
CA LEU A 154 7.43 -2.82 -26.79
C LEU A 154 8.95 -2.96 -26.99
N SER A 155 9.41 -4.08 -27.55
CA SER A 155 10.80 -4.37 -27.89
C SER A 155 11.16 -4.04 -29.35
N ASP A 156 10.35 -3.24 -30.06
CA ASP A 156 10.61 -2.81 -31.44
C ASP A 156 11.72 -1.75 -31.59
N ASP A 157 12.28 -1.24 -30.48
CA ASP A 157 13.30 -0.18 -30.51
C ASP A 157 14.77 -0.67 -30.54
N GLU A 158 15.06 -1.97 -30.42
CA GLU A 158 16.44 -2.49 -30.49
C GLU A 158 16.59 -3.56 -31.57
N LYS A 159 17.05 -3.11 -32.75
CA LYS A 159 17.29 -3.89 -33.99
C LYS A 159 18.40 -4.94 -33.94
N ASP A 160 18.92 -5.30 -32.77
CA ASP A 160 20.10 -6.16 -32.65
C ASP A 160 19.91 -7.28 -31.61
N GLN A 161 18.96 -8.19 -31.85
CA GLN A 161 19.04 -9.57 -31.36
C GLN A 161 18.06 -10.51 -32.08
N GLU A 162 18.55 -10.97 -33.22
CA GLU A 162 18.17 -12.20 -33.89
C GLU A 162 17.91 -13.37 -32.90
N HIS A 163 16.67 -13.89 -32.85
CA HIS A 163 16.29 -15.30 -32.55
C HIS A 163 15.61 -15.76 -31.23
N PRO A 164 14.99 -14.92 -30.36
CA PRO A 164 14.00 -15.46 -29.38
C PRO A 164 12.54 -15.17 -29.76
N VAL A 165 12.27 -13.99 -30.32
CA VAL A 165 10.92 -13.42 -30.44
C VAL A 165 10.14 -14.06 -31.59
N GLU A 166 10.78 -14.24 -32.76
CA GLU A 166 10.21 -14.98 -33.89
C GLU A 166 9.91 -16.44 -33.53
N SER A 167 10.68 -17.04 -32.60
CA SER A 167 10.49 -18.43 -32.16
C SER A 167 9.20 -18.62 -31.37
N LEU A 168 8.81 -17.64 -30.54
CA LEU A 168 7.62 -17.75 -29.70
C LEU A 168 6.32 -17.52 -30.50
N GLU A 169 6.30 -16.50 -31.36
CA GLU A 169 5.16 -16.27 -32.26
C GLU A 169 4.98 -17.45 -33.23
N HIS A 170 6.09 -18.02 -33.73
CA HIS A 170 6.06 -19.24 -34.51
C HIS A 170 5.51 -20.43 -33.72
N GLN A 171 5.92 -20.63 -32.46
CA GLN A 171 5.37 -21.68 -31.60
C GLN A 171 3.88 -21.50 -31.35
N LEU A 172 3.41 -20.27 -31.10
CA LEU A 172 1.97 -19.98 -30.97
C LEU A 172 1.20 -20.29 -32.26
N ALA A 173 1.75 -19.93 -33.42
CA ALA A 173 1.15 -20.25 -34.71
C ALA A 173 1.10 -21.76 -34.96
N VAL A 174 2.18 -22.48 -34.67
CA VAL A 174 2.25 -23.94 -34.77
C VAL A 174 1.27 -24.60 -33.82
N MET A 175 1.14 -24.12 -32.58
CA MET A 175 0.20 -24.67 -31.60
C MET A 175 -1.26 -24.45 -32.01
N LYS A 176 -1.59 -23.26 -32.52
CA LYS A 176 -2.94 -22.97 -33.04
C LYS A 176 -3.27 -23.88 -34.21
N LYS A 177 -2.34 -24.04 -35.15
CA LYS A 177 -2.51 -24.96 -36.28
C LYS A 177 -2.71 -26.40 -35.82
N ALA A 178 -1.85 -26.89 -34.92
CA ALA A 178 -1.96 -28.24 -34.39
C ALA A 178 -3.27 -28.47 -33.60
N THR A 179 -3.76 -27.44 -32.91
CA THR A 179 -5.07 -27.47 -32.23
C THR A 179 -6.22 -27.60 -33.24
N ASP A 180 -6.18 -26.85 -34.33
CA ASP A 180 -7.20 -26.91 -35.38
C ASP A 180 -7.16 -28.24 -36.14
N ASP A 181 -5.96 -28.74 -36.43
CA ASP A 181 -5.75 -30.06 -37.04
C ASP A 181 -6.31 -31.16 -36.12
N LEU A 182 -6.03 -31.11 -34.80
CA LEU A 182 -6.56 -32.06 -33.82
C LEU A 182 -8.10 -32.02 -33.76
N LYS A 183 -8.72 -30.83 -33.82
CA LYS A 183 -10.19 -30.69 -33.86
C LYS A 183 -10.78 -31.36 -35.11
N GLN A 184 -10.15 -31.17 -36.28
CA GLN A 184 -10.61 -31.79 -37.52
C GLN A 184 -10.47 -33.31 -37.50
N ILE A 185 -9.32 -33.83 -37.06
CA ILE A 185 -9.08 -35.27 -36.95
C ILE A 185 -10.05 -35.91 -35.95
N LEU A 186 -10.25 -35.28 -34.79
CA LEU A 186 -11.20 -35.75 -33.79
C LEU A 186 -12.63 -35.77 -34.34
N ALA A 187 -13.04 -34.74 -35.07
CA ALA A 187 -14.36 -34.69 -35.69
C ALA A 187 -14.56 -35.80 -36.75
N ALA A 188 -13.53 -36.07 -37.57
CA ALA A 188 -13.57 -37.13 -38.58
C ALA A 188 -13.57 -38.53 -37.95
N LYS A 189 -12.72 -38.77 -36.95
CA LYS A 189 -12.66 -40.05 -36.22
C LYS A 189 -13.92 -40.33 -35.42
N PHE A 190 -14.56 -39.28 -34.89
CA PHE A 190 -15.87 -39.41 -34.27
C PHE A 190 -16.97 -39.80 -35.29
N ASP A 191 -16.97 -39.20 -36.49
CA ASP A 191 -17.92 -39.56 -37.55
C ASP A 191 -17.69 -40.99 -38.07
N GLU A 192 -16.43 -41.45 -38.12
CA GLU A 192 -16.06 -42.83 -38.45
C GLU A 192 -16.58 -43.81 -37.38
N ALA A 193 -16.41 -43.49 -36.09
CA ALA A 193 -16.94 -44.29 -34.98
C ALA A 193 -18.48 -44.35 -34.98
N LEU A 194 -19.15 -43.27 -35.38
CA LEU A 194 -20.60 -43.21 -35.57
C LEU A 194 -21.08 -44.17 -36.67
N GLN A 195 -20.38 -44.21 -37.81
CA GLN A 195 -20.71 -45.12 -38.92
C GLN A 195 -20.43 -46.59 -38.56
N GLY A 196 -19.33 -46.85 -37.85
CA GLY A 196 -18.95 -48.19 -37.39
C GLY A 196 -19.78 -48.72 -36.21
N ARG A 197 -20.68 -47.91 -35.63
CA ARG A 197 -21.44 -48.22 -34.39
C ARG A 197 -20.55 -48.67 -33.22
N ASP A 198 -19.32 -48.16 -33.13
CA ASP A 198 -18.42 -48.46 -32.02
C ASP A 198 -18.67 -47.50 -30.84
N VAL A 199 -19.40 -48.00 -29.85
CA VAL A 199 -19.77 -47.24 -28.65
C VAL A 199 -18.54 -46.87 -27.81
N ALA A 200 -17.50 -47.72 -27.76
CA ALA A 200 -16.33 -47.48 -26.92
C ALA A 200 -15.48 -46.33 -27.47
N SER A 201 -15.21 -46.31 -28.77
CA SER A 201 -14.49 -45.21 -29.42
C SER A 201 -15.30 -43.91 -29.39
N MET A 202 -16.62 -43.99 -29.52
CA MET A 202 -17.50 -42.83 -29.45
C MET A 202 -17.45 -42.15 -28.08
N GLU A 203 -17.54 -42.91 -26.98
CA GLU A 203 -17.40 -42.35 -25.63
C GLU A 203 -16.02 -41.75 -25.38
N ARG A 204 -14.96 -42.38 -25.90
CA ARG A 204 -13.58 -41.91 -25.77
C ARG A 204 -13.39 -40.55 -26.44
N PHE A 205 -13.78 -40.43 -27.71
CA PHE A 205 -13.68 -39.17 -28.45
C PHE A 205 -14.67 -38.11 -27.93
N PHE A 206 -15.85 -38.51 -27.44
CA PHE A 206 -16.81 -37.58 -26.83
C PHE A 206 -16.22 -36.86 -25.61
N LYS A 207 -15.44 -37.57 -24.78
CA LYS A 207 -14.75 -36.99 -23.62
C LYS A 207 -13.69 -35.95 -23.99
N LEU A 208 -13.17 -35.98 -25.23
CA LEU A 208 -12.13 -35.05 -25.68
C LEU A 208 -12.68 -33.71 -26.15
N PHE A 209 -13.90 -33.64 -26.72
CA PHE A 209 -14.50 -32.37 -27.16
C PHE A 209 -14.55 -31.28 -26.07
N PRO A 210 -14.90 -31.61 -24.80
CA PRO A 210 -14.76 -30.70 -23.67
C PRO A 210 -13.37 -30.09 -23.48
N PHE A 211 -12.32 -30.91 -23.55
CA PHE A 211 -10.95 -30.46 -23.32
C PHE A 211 -10.45 -29.48 -24.39
N LEU A 212 -10.98 -29.59 -25.61
CA LEU A 212 -10.69 -28.67 -26.73
C LEU A 212 -11.59 -27.43 -26.79
N GLY A 213 -12.47 -27.22 -25.79
CA GLY A 213 -13.41 -26.10 -25.77
C GLY A 213 -14.52 -26.19 -26.83
N GLN A 214 -14.78 -27.38 -27.39
CA GLN A 214 -15.80 -27.63 -28.43
C GLN A 214 -16.99 -28.44 -27.89
N HIS A 215 -17.49 -28.08 -26.71
CA HIS A 215 -18.63 -28.74 -26.08
C HIS A 215 -19.86 -28.78 -27.00
N ASP A 216 -20.21 -27.65 -27.63
CA ASP A 216 -21.40 -27.53 -28.47
C ASP A 216 -21.37 -28.44 -29.71
N LEU A 217 -20.19 -28.60 -30.32
CA LEU A 217 -20.04 -29.43 -31.51
C LEU A 217 -20.21 -30.91 -31.15
N GLY A 218 -19.59 -31.36 -30.06
CA GLY A 218 -19.72 -32.73 -29.56
C GLY A 218 -21.17 -33.06 -29.19
N LEU A 219 -21.86 -32.17 -28.47
CA LEU A 219 -23.26 -32.31 -28.09
C LEU A 219 -24.20 -32.38 -29.30
N LYS A 220 -24.00 -31.53 -30.32
CA LYS A 220 -24.81 -31.55 -31.55
C LYS A 220 -24.66 -32.87 -32.31
N LYS A 221 -23.43 -33.35 -32.50
CA LYS A 221 -23.19 -34.61 -33.21
C LYS A 221 -23.73 -35.82 -32.46
N PHE A 222 -23.51 -35.87 -31.14
CA PHE A 222 -24.05 -36.96 -30.30
C PHE A 222 -25.58 -36.93 -30.23
N GLY A 223 -26.20 -35.74 -30.15
CA GLY A 223 -27.65 -35.59 -30.20
C GLY A 223 -28.26 -36.03 -31.53
N ALA A 224 -27.59 -35.74 -32.65
CA ALA A 224 -28.01 -36.23 -33.97
C ALA A 224 -27.95 -37.76 -34.08
N TYR A 225 -26.91 -38.38 -33.51
CA TYR A 225 -26.79 -39.83 -33.43
C TYR A 225 -27.91 -40.48 -32.60
N LEU A 226 -28.15 -39.98 -31.39
CA LEU A 226 -29.23 -40.48 -30.53
C LEU A 226 -30.60 -40.39 -31.23
N LYS A 227 -30.85 -39.29 -31.97
CA LYS A 227 -32.07 -39.15 -32.76
C LYS A 227 -32.19 -40.23 -33.84
N SER A 228 -31.10 -40.54 -34.55
CA SER A 228 -31.07 -41.62 -35.54
C SER A 228 -31.27 -42.99 -34.91
N GLN A 229 -30.66 -43.25 -33.75
CA GLN A 229 -30.78 -44.51 -33.04
C GLN A 229 -32.20 -44.74 -32.50
N ILE A 230 -32.84 -43.69 -31.97
CA ILE A 230 -34.24 -43.74 -31.52
C ILE A 230 -35.18 -43.93 -32.71
N ALA A 231 -34.92 -43.27 -33.85
CA ALA A 231 -35.72 -43.47 -35.07
C ALA A 231 -35.61 -44.91 -35.60
N ASP A 232 -34.41 -45.49 -35.60
CA ASP A 232 -34.17 -46.89 -35.98
C ASP A 232 -34.79 -47.89 -34.99
N ALA A 233 -34.88 -47.54 -33.70
CA ALA A 233 -35.45 -48.42 -32.67
C ALA A 233 -36.99 -48.35 -32.57
N VAL A 234 -37.60 -47.31 -33.16
CA VAL A 234 -39.06 -47.08 -33.18
C VAL A 234 -39.69 -47.49 -34.53
N SER A 235 -38.87 -47.77 -35.54
CA SER A 235 -39.30 -48.31 -36.85
C SER A 235 -39.16 -49.82 -36.94
#